data_AF-A0A9W9B6N3-F1
#
_entry.id   AF-A0A9W9B6N3-F1
#
_cell.length_a   1.000
_cell.length_b   1.000
_cell.length_c   1.000
_cell.angle_alpha   90.00
_cell.angle_beta   90.00
_cell.angle_gamma   90.00
#
_symmetry.space_group_name_H-M   'P 1'
#
loop_
_entity.id
_entity.type
_entity.pdbx_description
1 polymer ?
#
loop_
_entity_poly.entity_id
_entity_poly.type
_entity_poly.pdbx_seq_one_letter_code
_entity_poly.pdbx_strand_id
1 'polypeptide(L)'
;MHLPLRLSVDIFMLALGAALSYWIGAKNGQIIHQALAIGAVVFVRPWERRKQQSAEQKAERREKRRQRRLRRDEREKEGAERRANEEKRRAGEERERVEEHHEDHEGSGAVHA
;
A
#
# COMPACT_ATOMS: atom_id res chain seq x y z
N MET A 1 -46.59 -36.76 -16.52
CA MET A 1 -47.01 -35.43 -16.98
C MET A 1 -45.80 -34.51 -16.93
N HIS A 2 -45.36 -33.94 -18.05
CA HIS A 2 -44.22 -33.03 -18.11
C HIS A 2 -44.74 -31.59 -18.16
N LEU A 3 -44.52 -30.80 -17.11
CA LEU A 3 -44.79 -29.36 -17.13
C LEU A 3 -43.55 -28.60 -17.59
N PRO A 4 -43.64 -27.73 -18.62
CA PRO A 4 -42.52 -26.92 -19.08
C PRO A 4 -42.24 -25.80 -18.06
N LEU A 5 -41.25 -26.03 -17.19
CA LEU A 5 -40.79 -25.09 -16.17
C LEU A 5 -39.76 -24.11 -16.76
N ARG A 6 -39.84 -22.85 -16.35
CA ARG A 6 -38.86 -21.79 -16.60
C ARG A 6 -38.31 -21.27 -15.28
N LEU A 7 -37.00 -21.30 -15.15
CA LEU A 7 -36.27 -20.68 -14.04
C LEU A 7 -35.76 -19.31 -14.48
N SER A 8 -36.08 -18.29 -13.71
CA SER A 8 -35.55 -16.93 -13.84
C SER A 8 -34.68 -16.62 -12.61
N VAL A 9 -33.50 -16.04 -12.83
CA VAL A 9 -32.53 -15.74 -11.78
C VAL A 9 -32.06 -14.30 -11.93
N ASP A 10 -32.24 -13.51 -10.88
CA ASP A 10 -31.80 -12.12 -10.81
C ASP A 10 -30.59 -12.00 -9.86
N ILE A 11 -29.48 -11.51 -10.39
CA ILE A 11 -28.23 -11.37 -9.63
C ILE A 11 -28.07 -9.90 -9.22
N PHE A 12 -28.16 -9.64 -7.92
CA PHE A 12 -27.89 -8.34 -7.32
C PHE A 12 -26.57 -8.39 -6.52
N MET A 13 -25.96 -7.22 -6.27
CA MET A 13 -24.66 -7.12 -5.58
C MET A 13 -24.60 -7.86 -4.23
N LEU A 14 -25.72 -7.98 -3.53
CA LEU A 14 -25.83 -8.63 -2.21
C LEU A 14 -26.97 -9.64 -2.13
N ALA A 15 -27.62 -9.97 -3.25
CA ALA A 15 -28.74 -10.91 -3.22
C ALA A 15 -28.87 -11.69 -4.54
N LEU A 16 -29.31 -12.93 -4.45
CA LEU A 16 -29.72 -13.75 -5.58
C LEU A 16 -31.23 -13.97 -5.48
N GLY A 17 -32.00 -13.42 -6.42
CA GLY A 17 -33.41 -13.75 -6.59
C GLY A 17 -33.57 -14.92 -7.56
N ALA A 18 -34.45 -15.87 -7.25
CA ALA A 18 -34.80 -16.97 -8.15
C ALA A 18 -36.31 -17.18 -8.15
N ALA A 19 -36.91 -17.26 -9.34
CA ALA A 19 -38.31 -17.56 -9.51
C ALA A 19 -38.50 -18.70 -10.53
N LEU A 20 -39.21 -19.73 -10.09
CA LEU A 20 -39.67 -20.85 -10.90
C LEU A 20 -41.10 -20.58 -11.34
N SER A 21 -41.33 -20.60 -12.65
CA SER A 21 -42.65 -20.41 -13.24
C SER A 21 -42.92 -21.48 -14.29
N TYR A 22 -44.19 -21.73 -14.58
CA TYR A 22 -44.58 -22.58 -15.71
C TYR A 22 -45.62 -21.88 -16.56
N TRP A 23 -45.71 -22.30 -17.82
CA TRP A 23 -46.67 -21.75 -18.76
C TRP A 23 -48.05 -22.40 -18.58
N ILE A 24 -49.08 -21.59 -18.34
CA ILE A 24 -50.47 -22.07 -18.20
C ILE A 24 -51.27 -21.90 -19.50
N GLY A 25 -50.94 -20.89 -20.31
CA GLY A 25 -51.65 -20.61 -21.56
C GLY A 25 -51.49 -19.17 -22.02
N ALA A 26 -52.33 -18.73 -22.95
CA ALA A 26 -52.39 -17.35 -23.40
C ALA A 26 -53.85 -16.86 -23.38
N LYS A 27 -54.09 -15.65 -22.87
CA LYS A 27 -55.40 -14.99 -22.90
C LYS A 27 -55.22 -13.61 -23.51
N ASN A 28 -56.03 -13.27 -24.51
CA ASN A 28 -55.97 -11.99 -25.23
C ASN A 28 -54.57 -11.65 -25.80
N GLY A 29 -53.86 -12.65 -26.34
CA GLY A 29 -52.51 -12.46 -26.90
C GLY A 29 -51.38 -12.31 -25.87
N GLN A 30 -51.69 -12.29 -24.57
CA GLN A 30 -50.67 -12.30 -23.51
C GLN A 30 -50.43 -13.71 -22.99
N ILE A 31 -49.15 -14.08 -22.90
CA ILE A 31 -48.68 -15.34 -22.33
C ILE A 31 -48.78 -15.23 -20.81
N ILE A 32 -49.51 -16.16 -20.18
CA ILE A 32 -49.69 -16.22 -18.73
C ILE A 32 -48.74 -17.28 -18.15
N HIS A 33 -47.85 -16.81 -17.28
CA HIS A 33 -46.96 -17.65 -16.48
C HIS A 33 -47.44 -17.66 -15.03
N GLN A 34 -47.50 -18.84 -14.41
CA GLN A 34 -47.79 -18.94 -12.98
C GLN A 34 -46.50 -19.28 -12.24
N ALA A 35 -46.21 -18.51 -11.20
CA ALA A 35 -45.09 -18.75 -10.31
C ALA A 35 -45.38 -19.97 -9.42
N LEU A 36 -44.47 -20.94 -9.44
CA LEU A 36 -44.50 -22.13 -8.61
C LEU A 36 -43.76 -21.88 -7.28
N ALA A 37 -42.62 -21.19 -7.35
CA ALA A 37 -41.81 -20.83 -6.19
C ALA A 37 -41.01 -19.55 -6.47
N ILE A 38 -40.88 -18.70 -5.44
CA ILE A 38 -40.06 -17.49 -5.46
C ILE A 38 -39.18 -17.54 -4.21
N GLY A 39 -37.87 -17.39 -4.39
CA GLY A 39 -36.89 -17.40 -3.31
C GLY A 39 -35.84 -16.33 -3.50
N ALA A 40 -35.29 -15.82 -2.39
CA ALA A 40 -34.19 -14.86 -2.39
C ALA A 40 -33.13 -15.28 -1.37
N VAL A 41 -31.85 -15.21 -1.77
CA VAL A 41 -30.70 -15.48 -0.91
C VAL A 41 -29.94 -14.17 -0.73
N VAL A 42 -29.80 -13.69 0.52
CA VAL A 42 -29.08 -12.44 0.82
C VAL A 42 -27.66 -12.76 1.32
N PHE A 43 -26.65 -12.22 0.64
CA PHE A 43 -25.25 -12.40 0.95
C PHE A 43 -24.72 -11.29 1.88
N VAL A 44 -25.01 -11.38 3.18
CA VAL A 44 -24.58 -10.37 4.17
C VAL A 44 -23.08 -10.48 4.52
N ARG A 45 -22.56 -11.71 4.65
CA ARG A 45 -21.20 -11.97 5.20
C ARG A 45 -20.00 -11.75 4.25
N PRO A 46 -20.06 -11.90 2.91
CA PRO A 46 -18.87 -11.76 2.07
C PRO A 46 -18.41 -10.30 1.89
N TRP A 47 -19.30 -9.32 2.07
CA TRP A 47 -18.96 -7.91 1.94
C TRP A 47 -18.07 -7.40 3.09
N GLU A 48 -18.39 -7.77 4.33
CA GLU A 48 -17.61 -7.38 5.51
C GLU A 48 -16.19 -7.97 5.48
N ARG A 49 -16.07 -9.25 5.08
CA ARG A 49 -14.75 -9.91 4.93
C ARG A 49 -13.89 -9.24 3.86
N ARG A 50 -14.46 -8.86 2.71
CA ARG A 50 -13.71 -8.13 1.66
C ARG A 50 -13.23 -6.76 2.15
N LYS A 51 -14.04 -6.07 2.96
CA LYS A 51 -13.69 -4.76 3.53
C LYS A 51 -12.51 -4.87 4.50
N GLN A 52 -12.51 -5.90 5.37
CA GLN A 52 -11.40 -6.19 6.28
C GLN A 52 -10.11 -6.55 5.54
N GLN A 53 -10.17 -7.45 4.56
CA GLN A 53 -8.99 -7.81 3.75
C GLN A 53 -8.38 -6.62 3.01
N SER A 54 -9.22 -5.70 2.50
CA SER A 54 -8.73 -4.47 1.85
C SER A 54 -8.03 -3.53 2.84
N ALA A 55 -8.53 -3.44 4.07
CA ALA A 55 -7.93 -2.62 5.12
C ALA A 55 -6.57 -3.18 5.57
N GLU A 56 -6.47 -4.49 5.77
CA GLU A 56 -5.21 -5.17 6.12
C GLU A 56 -4.14 -4.98 5.04
N GLN A 57 -4.49 -5.18 3.77
CA GLN A 57 -3.54 -4.95 2.67
C GLN A 57 -3.09 -3.49 2.57
N LYS A 58 -3.98 -2.52 2.83
CA LYS A 58 -3.62 -1.10 2.87
C LYS A 58 -2.70 -0.78 4.05
N ALA A 59 -2.94 -1.38 5.21
CA ALA A 59 -2.09 -1.22 6.38
C ALA A 59 -0.69 -1.81 6.14
N GLU A 60 -0.61 -3.01 5.58
CA GLU A 60 0.66 -3.67 5.25
C GLU A 60 1.48 -2.84 4.25
N ARG A 61 0.83 -2.28 3.21
CA ARG A 61 1.48 -1.38 2.25
C ARG A 61 2.00 -0.10 2.90
N ARG A 62 1.24 0.48 3.84
CA ARG A 62 1.67 1.68 4.58
C ARG A 62 2.88 1.38 5.46
N GLU A 63 2.88 0.25 6.15
CA GLU A 63 3.99 -0.15 7.03
C GLU A 63 5.27 -0.42 6.21
N LYS A 64 5.15 -1.15 5.10
CA LYS A 64 6.28 -1.35 4.17
C LYS A 64 6.84 -0.03 3.64
N ARG A 65 5.97 0.95 3.33
CA ARG A 65 6.41 2.28 2.87
C ARG A 65 7.12 3.06 3.99
N ARG A 66 6.63 2.96 5.23
CA ARG A 66 7.24 3.61 6.40
C ARG A 66 8.63 3.03 6.69
N GLN A 67 8.77 1.70 6.69
CA GLN A 67 10.08 1.06 6.89
C GLN A 67 11.10 1.45 5.81
N ARG A 68 10.68 1.56 4.54
CA ARG A 68 11.56 2.00 3.45
C ARG A 68 12.07 3.43 3.66
N ARG A 69 11.23 4.34 4.18
CA ARG A 69 11.63 5.72 4.49
C ARG A 69 12.63 5.75 5.64
N LEU A 70 12.34 5.05 6.73
CA LEU A 70 13.25 4.98 7.89
C LEU A 70 14.65 4.48 7.50
N ARG A 71 14.73 3.39 6.71
CA ARG A 71 16.02 2.88 6.21
C ARG A 71 16.76 3.86 5.31
N ARG A 72 16.05 4.71 4.58
CA ARG A 72 16.66 5.74 3.73
C ARG A 72 17.19 6.88 4.59
N ASP A 73 16.38 7.35 5.53
CA ASP A 73 16.75 8.44 6.44
C ASP A 73 17.97 8.04 7.29
N GLU A 74 18.01 6.78 7.74
CA GLU A 74 19.14 6.23 8.50
C GLU A 74 20.44 6.23 7.67
N ARG A 75 20.39 5.79 6.40
CA ARG A 75 21.55 5.85 5.49
C ARG A 75 21.99 7.28 5.16
N GLU A 76 21.03 8.20 5.00
CA GLU A 76 21.34 9.61 4.77
C GLU A 76 22.02 10.21 6.00
N LYS A 77 21.59 9.83 7.21
CA LYS A 77 22.18 10.25 8.47
C LYS A 77 23.60 9.70 8.67
N GLU A 78 23.81 8.41 8.45
CA GLU A 78 25.15 7.80 8.48
C GLU A 78 26.09 8.44 7.45
N GLY A 79 25.59 8.69 6.23
CA GLY A 79 26.37 9.35 5.19
C GLY A 79 26.69 10.81 5.48
N ALA A 80 25.84 11.51 6.23
CA ALA A 80 26.10 12.87 6.70
C ALA A 80 27.12 12.87 7.84
N GLU A 81 27.01 11.95 8.79
CA GLU A 81 27.97 11.80 9.89
C GLU A 81 29.37 11.47 9.39
N ARG A 82 29.51 10.56 8.40
CA ARG A 82 30.81 10.26 7.79
C ARG A 82 31.43 11.48 7.12
N ARG A 83 30.65 12.25 6.36
CA ARG A 83 31.12 13.48 5.72
C ARG A 83 31.56 14.53 6.74
N ALA A 84 30.79 14.72 7.80
CA ALA A 84 31.14 15.64 8.87
C ALA A 84 32.42 15.21 9.61
N ASN A 85 32.62 13.90 9.83
CA ASN A 85 33.86 13.40 10.44
C ASN A 85 35.07 13.57 9.53
N GLU A 86 34.91 13.32 8.23
CA GLU A 86 35.99 13.50 7.26
C GLU A 86 36.39 14.97 7.12
N GLU A 87 35.41 15.87 7.11
CA GLU A 87 35.64 17.32 7.09
C GLU A 87 36.36 17.81 8.36
N LYS A 88 35.96 17.32 9.54
CA LYS A 88 36.68 17.61 10.80
C LYS A 88 38.12 17.10 10.76
N ARG A 89 38.37 15.92 10.19
CA ARG A 89 39.72 15.36 10.09
C ARG A 89 40.60 16.22 9.19
N ARG A 90 40.10 16.63 8.02
CA ARG A 90 40.80 17.52 7.10
C ARG A 90 41.09 18.88 7.72
N ALA A 91 40.13 19.47 8.44
CA ALA A 91 40.33 20.72 9.15
C ALA A 91 41.37 20.60 10.28
N GLY A 92 41.47 19.44 10.93
CA GLY A 92 42.54 19.15 11.90
C GLY A 92 43.91 19.04 11.24
N GLU A 93 44.02 18.27 10.16
CA GLU A 93 45.26 18.12 9.37
C GLU A 93 45.73 19.45 8.77
N GLU A 94 44.82 20.34 8.39
CA GLU A 94 45.15 21.68 7.89
C GLU A 94 45.65 22.60 9.01
N ARG A 95 45.03 22.55 10.21
CA ARG A 95 45.50 23.31 11.38
C ARG A 95 46.89 22.88 11.81
N GLU A 96 47.13 21.58 11.91
CA GLU A 96 48.44 21.02 12.28
C GLU A 96 49.51 21.45 11.27
N ARG A 97 49.19 21.43 9.97
CA ARG A 97 50.11 21.88 8.91
C ARG A 97 50.38 23.38 8.96
N VAL A 98 49.40 24.21 9.34
CA VAL A 98 49.58 25.65 9.54
C VAL A 98 50.41 25.93 10.79
N GLU A 99 50.24 25.16 11.86
CA GLU A 99 50.98 25.27 13.12
C GLU A 99 52.45 24.87 12.93
N GLU A 100 52.70 23.75 12.24
CA GLU A 100 54.05 23.28 11.88
C GLU A 100 54.79 24.30 11.00
N HIS A 101 54.10 24.89 10.02
CA HIS A 101 54.67 25.93 9.17
C HIS A 101 54.90 27.27 9.91
N HIS A 102 54.26 27.47 11.08
CA HIS A 102 54.49 28.63 11.93
C HIS A 102 55.70 28.45 12.85
N GLU A 103 55.92 27.23 13.37
CA GLU A 103 57.10 26.87 14.16
C GLU A 103 58.39 26.92 13.33
N ASP A 104 58.35 26.50 12.07
CA ASP A 104 59.49 26.59 11.14
C ASP A 104 59.95 28.04 10.86
N HIS A 105 59.03 29.01 10.98
CA HIS A 105 59.34 30.42 10.80
C HIS A 105 59.86 31.11 12.08
N GLU A 106 59.54 30.60 13.27
CA GLU A 106 60.10 31.13 14.52
C GLU A 106 61.49 30.56 14.84
N GLY A 107 61.84 29.38 14.32
CA GLY A 107 63.17 28.77 14.47
C GLY A 107 64.29 29.36 13.58
N SER A 108 63.95 30.16 12.56
CA SER A 108 64.91 30.70 11.58
C SER A 108 65.23 32.19 11.77
N GLY A 109 64.94 32.76 12.94
CA GLY A 109 65.17 34.17 13.27
C GLY A 109 66.37 34.47 14.18
N ALA A 110 67.18 33.47 14.56
CA ALA A 110 68.27 33.63 15.52
C ALA A 110 69.68 33.44 14.93
N VAL A 111 69.87 33.77 13.64
CA VAL A 111 71.22 33.90 13.06
C VAL A 111 71.26 35.13 12.16
N HIS A 112 72.12 36.09 12.52
CA HIS A 112 72.46 37.36 11.86
C HIS A 112 71.65 38.61 12.26
N ALA A 113 72.12 39.25 13.33
CA ALA A 113 72.62 40.64 13.29
C ALA A 113 73.60 40.86 14.45
#